data_AF-A0A8J8BJW3-F1
#
_entry.id   AF-A0A8J8BJW3-F1
#
_cell.length_a   1.000
_cell.length_b   1.000
_cell.length_c   1.000
_cell.angle_alpha   90.00
_cell.angle_beta   90.00
_cell.angle_gamma   90.00
#
_symmetry.space_group_name_H-M   'P 1'
#
loop_
_entity.id
_entity.type
_entity.pdbx_description
1 polymer ?
#
loop_
_entity_poly.entity_id
_entity_poly.type
_entity_poly.pdbx_seq_one_letter_code
_entity_poly.pdbx_strand_id
1 'polypeptide(L)' 'KLAEKIIGLVGSGRIKYVADHIGDMEHTRSDTKKARKELGWKPKKDFDKGLEETVKWVGENYT' A
#
# COMPACT_ATOMS: atom_id res chain seq x y z
N LYS A 1 3.81 7.25 -5.48
CA LYS A 1 4.88 7.63 -4.53
C LYS A 1 4.55 7.13 -3.12
N LEU A 2 4.74 5.84 -2.85
CA LEU A 2 4.35 5.22 -1.58
C LEU A 2 5.28 5.59 -0.41
N ALA A 3 6.59 5.52 -0.64
CA ALA A 3 7.60 5.85 0.37
C ALA A 3 7.42 7.27 0.94
N GLU A 4 7.15 8.27 0.09
CA GLU A 4 6.89 9.65 0.54
C GLU A 4 5.63 9.75 1.43
N LYS A 5 4.54 9.03 1.09
CA LYS A 5 3.32 8.99 1.94
C LYS A 5 3.62 8.39 3.31
N ILE A 6 4.38 7.30 3.35
CA ILE A 6 4.79 6.66 4.60
C ILE A 6 5.65 7.62 5.45
N ILE A 7 6.64 8.27 4.85
CA ILE A 7 7.47 9.27 5.54
C ILE A 7 6.62 10.40 6.10
N GLY A 8 5.61 10.88 5.35
CA GLY A 8 4.67 11.90 5.82
C GLY A 8 3.84 11.44 7.03
N LEU A 9 3.38 10.19 7.04
CA LEU A 9 2.59 9.61 8.15
C LEU A 9 3.44 9.35 9.39
N VAL A 10 4.71 8.94 9.22
CA VAL A 10 5.64 8.65 10.31
C VAL A 10 6.34 9.92 10.82
N GLY A 11 6.41 10.96 10.00
CA GLY A 11 7.06 12.24 10.31
C GLY A 11 8.57 12.30 10.00
N SER A 12 9.22 11.17 9.71
CA SER A 12 10.63 11.14 9.33
C SER A 12 11.00 9.93 8.47
N GLY A 13 12.10 10.05 7.71
CA GLY A 13 12.68 8.96 6.92
C GLY A 13 13.55 9.46 5.77
N ARG A 14 14.31 8.55 5.15
CA ARG A 14 15.17 8.83 3.99
C ARG A 14 14.96 7.78 2.91
N ILE A 15 14.68 8.21 1.69
CA ILE A 15 14.56 7.32 0.53
C ILE A 15 15.96 6.99 0.01
N LYS A 16 16.23 5.70 -0.22
CA LYS A 16 17.45 5.21 -0.87
C LYS A 16 17.04 4.36 -2.07
N TYR A 17 17.51 4.73 -3.25
CA TYR A 17 17.34 3.92 -4.45
C TYR A 17 18.37 2.79 -4.46
N VAL A 18 17.92 1.60 -4.84
CA VAL A 18 18.73 0.39 -4.95
C VAL A 18 18.50 -0.22 -6.33
N ALA A 19 19.34 -1.19 -6.71
CA ALA A 19 19.14 -1.91 -7.97
C ALA A 19 17.82 -2.70 -7.94
N ASP A 20 17.21 -2.84 -9.11
CA ASP A 20 15.96 -3.59 -9.27
C ASP A 20 16.15 -5.07 -8.92
N HIS A 21 15.09 -5.70 -8.41
CA HIS A 21 15.10 -7.14 -8.12
C HIS A 21 14.73 -7.93 -9.38
N ILE A 22 15.52 -8.98 -9.67
CA ILE A 22 15.23 -9.88 -10.80
C ILE A 22 13.86 -10.53 -10.58
N GLY A 23 12.96 -10.34 -11.54
CA GLY A 23 11.60 -10.89 -11.50
C GLY A 23 10.53 -9.89 -11.06
N ASP A 24 10.89 -8.67 -10.68
CA ASP A 24 9.92 -7.61 -10.40
C ASP A 24 9.17 -7.20 -11.67
N MET A 25 7.85 -7.06 -11.54
CA MET A 25 7.01 -6.49 -12.58
C MET A 25 6.84 -5.00 -12.34
N GLU A 26 7.12 -4.18 -13.36
CA GLU A 26 7.02 -2.72 -13.29
C GLU A 26 5.62 -2.25 -12.89
N HIS A 27 4.58 -2.86 -13.46
CA HIS A 27 3.19 -2.53 -13.19
C HIS A 27 2.31 -3.78 -13.08
N THR A 28 1.56 -3.87 -11.98
CA THR A 28 0.50 -4.87 -11.80
C THR A 28 -0.82 -4.18 -11.50
N ARG A 29 -1.90 -4.69 -12.10
CA ARG A 29 -3.25 -4.16 -11.89
C ARG A 29 -4.27 -5.28 -12.00
N SER A 30 -5.08 -5.44 -10.96
CA SER A 30 -6.20 -6.39 -10.99
C SER A 30 -7.46 -5.71 -11.53
N ASP A 31 -8.14 -6.36 -12.48
CA ASP A 31 -9.53 -6.02 -12.81
C ASP A 31 -10.47 -6.71 -11.81
N THR A 32 -11.28 -5.91 -11.12
CA THR A 32 -12.22 -6.40 -10.08
C THR A 32 -13.66 -6.50 -10.58
N LYS A 33 -13.92 -6.28 -11.88
CA LYS A 33 -15.27 -6.34 -12.47
C LYS A 33 -15.97 -7.66 -12.22
N LYS A 34 -15.27 -8.79 -12.34
CA LYS A 34 -15.86 -10.12 -12.13
C LYS A 34 -16.35 -10.30 -10.69
N ALA A 35 -15.52 -9.97 -9.70
CA ALA A 35 -15.90 -10.04 -8.29
C ALA A 35 -17.07 -9.09 -7.94
N ARG A 36 -17.09 -7.89 -8.51
CA ARG A 36 -18.22 -6.96 -8.37
C ARG A 36 -19.52 -7.53 -8.92
N LYS A 37 -19.47 -8.15 -10.11
CA LYS A 37 -20.65 -8.71 -10.80
C LYS A 37 -21.18 -9.97 -10.12
N GLU A 38 -20.30 -10.91 -9.79
CA GLU A 38 -20.70 -12.26 -9.35
C GLU A 38 -20.89 -12.34 -7.84
N LEU A 39 -20.16 -11.53 -7.06
CA LEU A 39 -20.16 -11.59 -5.60
C LEU A 39 -20.72 -10.34 -4.94
N GLY A 40 -21.09 -9.30 -5.72
CA GLY A 40 -21.44 -7.98 -5.19
C GLY A 40 -20.28 -7.32 -4.42
N TRP A 41 -19.05 -7.81 -4.61
CA TRP A 41 -17.91 -7.41 -3.82
C TRP A 41 -17.41 -6.02 -4.21
N LYS A 42 -17.02 -5.21 -3.23
CA LYS A 42 -16.30 -3.96 -3.43
C LYS A 42 -15.29 -3.72 -2.29
N PRO A 43 -14.16 -3.05 -2.54
CA PRO A 43 -13.27 -2.63 -1.46
C PRO A 43 -14.02 -1.73 -0.49
N LYS A 44 -13.87 -1.98 0.81
CA LYS A 44 -14.51 -1.21 1.88
C LYS A 44 -13.65 -0.03 2.36
N LYS A 45 -12.34 -0.09 2.10
CA LYS A 45 -11.36 0.93 2.47
C LYS A 45 -10.62 1.36 1.19
N ASP A 46 -10.41 2.66 1.06
CA ASP A 46 -9.49 3.18 0.06
C ASP A 46 -8.03 2.98 0.51
N PHE A 47 -7.12 3.32 -0.40
CA PHE A 47 -5.69 3.13 -0.18
C PHE A 47 -5.14 3.96 0.98
N ASP A 48 -5.52 5.24 1.07
CA ASP A 48 -4.95 6.17 2.04
C ASP A 48 -5.37 5.81 3.45
N LYS A 49 -6.66 5.52 3.66
CA LYS A 49 -7.18 5.04 4.94
C LYS A 49 -6.54 3.72 5.36
N GLY A 50 -6.39 2.78 4.42
CA GLY A 50 -5.72 1.51 4.70
C GLY A 50 -4.25 1.70 5.10
N LEU A 51 -3.56 2.64 4.46
CA LEU A 51 -2.17 2.96 4.76
C LEU A 51 -2.00 3.58 6.15
N GLU A 52 -2.87 4.52 6.53
CA GLU A 52 -2.89 5.13 7.86
C GLU A 52 -3.07 4.08 8.97
N GLU A 53 -4.08 3.21 8.81
CA GLU A 53 -4.34 2.12 9.75
C GLU A 53 -3.14 1.14 9.85
N THR A 54 -2.47 0.88 8.72
CA THR A 54 -1.28 0.01 8.69
C THR A 54 -0.11 0.63 9.45
N VAL A 55 0.18 1.92 9.21
CA VAL A 55 1.25 2.64 9.92
C VAL A 55 0.98 2.67 11.42
N LYS A 56 -0.27 2.96 11.83
CA LYS A 56 -0.68 2.93 13.23
C LYS A 56 -0.44 1.54 13.85
N TRP A 57 -0.90 0.48 13.18
CA TRP A 57 -0.73 -0.88 13.68
C TRP A 57 0.75 -1.26 13.85
N VAL A 58 1.61 -0.87 12.91
CA VAL A 58 3.06 -1.09 13.03
C VAL A 58 3.63 -0.38 14.27
N GLY A 59 3.25 0.88 14.49
CA GLY A 59 3.67 1.65 15.66
C GLY A 59 3.18 1.08 16.99
N GLU A 60 2.05 0.37 17.01
CA GLU A 60 1.51 -0.27 18.22
C GLU A 60 2.14 -1.63 18.54
N ASN A 61 2.76 -2.31 17.54
CA ASN A 61 3.17 -3.71 17.69
C ASN A 61 4.69 -3.94 17.54
N TYR A 62 5.43 -2.98 16.97
CA TYR A 62 6.86 -3.14 16.66
C TYR A 62 7.71 -1.96 17.15
N THR A 63 7.12 -1.02 17.88
CA THR A 63 7.80 0.09 18.56
C THR A 63 7.47 0.03 20.04
#